data_AF-A0A8H6CR40-F1
#
_entry.id   AF-A0A8H6CR40-F1
#
_cell.length_a   1.000
_cell.length_b   1.000
_cell.length_c   1.000
_cell.angle_alpha   90.00
_cell.angle_beta   90.00
_cell.angle_gamma   90.00
#
_symmetry.space_group_name_H-M   'P 1'
#
loop_
_entity.id
_entity.type
_entity.pdbx_description
1 polymer ?
#
loop_
_entity_poly.entity_id
_entity_poly.type
_entity_poly.pdbx_seq_one_letter_code
_entity_poly.pdbx_strand_id
1 'polypeptide(L)'
;MEGYAKLASLMGANPEVAILRRFGAMNAQNLLYFQAELVALEDDLRYYADQDSASDDLDRKLYSECWDYLSKSDDKSSGSDERAGQQWRTMLRIREKLKEYNEALLHQTALAGLQKPNPRDLSFLQQWMESVSMGNVRLVGQDSDVWSKPDKSDLIALQARHADDPLTAWVTNTGVHWWHQVVGKYLRVLVSLPR
;
A
#
# COMPACT_ATOMS: atom_id res chain seq x y z
N MET A 1 -26.80 7.44 -13.98
CA MET A 1 -25.50 6.75 -13.74
C MET A 1 -25.77 5.36 -13.23
N GLU A 2 -24.98 4.38 -13.67
CA GLU A 2 -25.10 2.97 -13.28
C GLU A 2 -23.72 2.37 -12.98
N GLY A 3 -23.68 1.18 -12.38
CA GLY A 3 -22.44 0.44 -12.12
C GLY A 3 -21.40 1.22 -11.32
N TYR A 4 -20.14 1.16 -11.77
CA TYR A 4 -19.00 1.87 -11.16
C TYR A 4 -19.20 3.38 -11.09
N ALA A 5 -19.86 4.01 -12.06
CA ALA A 5 -20.07 5.45 -12.04
C ALA A 5 -20.97 5.87 -10.87
N LYS A 6 -22.00 5.06 -10.57
CA LYS A 6 -22.89 5.31 -9.43
C LYS A 6 -22.16 5.07 -8.09
N LEU A 7 -21.32 4.05 -8.03
CA LEU A 7 -20.48 3.77 -6.87
C LEU A 7 -19.46 4.89 -6.61
N ALA A 8 -18.76 5.34 -7.66
CA ALA A 8 -17.82 6.45 -7.59
C ALA A 8 -18.51 7.76 -7.15
N SER A 9 -19.73 8.02 -7.61
CA SER A 9 -20.53 9.15 -7.14
C SER A 9 -20.84 9.07 -5.64
N LEU A 10 -21.18 7.88 -5.12
CA LEU A 10 -21.40 7.70 -3.67
C LEU A 10 -20.11 7.94 -2.88
N MET A 11 -19.03 7.27 -3.28
CA MET A 11 -17.73 7.31 -2.61
C MET A 11 -17.10 8.71 -2.64
N GLY A 12 -17.25 9.44 -3.75
CA GLY A 12 -16.77 10.82 -3.87
C GLY A 12 -17.54 11.80 -2.98
N ALA A 13 -18.83 11.55 -2.77
CA ALA A 13 -19.66 12.35 -1.86
C ALA A 13 -19.48 11.97 -0.37
N ASN A 14 -19.05 10.74 -0.09
CA ASN A 14 -18.93 10.18 1.26
C ASN A 14 -17.60 9.40 1.39
N PRO A 15 -16.48 10.09 1.65
CA PRO A 15 -15.14 9.48 1.72
C PRO A 15 -14.99 8.34 2.74
N GLU A 16 -15.87 8.27 3.74
CA GLU A 16 -15.92 7.19 4.73
C GLU A 16 -16.35 5.83 4.18
N VAL A 17 -17.16 5.84 3.10
CA VAL A 17 -17.60 4.63 2.39
C VAL A 17 -16.82 4.42 1.10
N ALA A 18 -15.81 5.25 0.83
CA ALA A 18 -14.79 5.03 -0.18
C ALA A 18 -13.82 3.92 0.27
N ILE A 19 -14.35 2.70 0.30
CA ILE A 19 -13.67 1.49 0.75
C ILE A 19 -13.08 0.78 -0.47
N LEU A 20 -11.76 0.63 -0.49
CA LEU A 20 -11.02 0.06 -1.60
C LEU A 20 -10.07 -1.02 -1.10
N ARG A 21 -9.59 -1.86 -2.03
CA ARG A 21 -8.50 -2.78 -1.73
C ARG A 21 -7.17 -2.04 -1.78
N ARG A 22 -6.30 -2.30 -0.81
CA ARG A 22 -4.91 -1.83 -0.81
C ARG A 22 -3.97 -2.75 -1.60
N PHE A 23 -4.43 -3.93 -2.00
CA PHE A 23 -3.67 -4.95 -2.74
C PHE A 23 -2.32 -5.31 -2.07
N GLY A 24 -2.33 -5.50 -0.75
CA GLY A 24 -1.12 -5.60 0.06
C GLY A 24 -0.18 -6.73 -0.36
N ALA A 25 -0.71 -7.92 -0.67
CA ALA A 25 0.10 -9.05 -1.12
C ALA A 25 0.73 -8.80 -2.50
N MET A 26 -0.03 -8.21 -3.43
CA MET A 26 0.47 -7.89 -4.78
C MET A 26 1.55 -6.81 -4.74
N ASN A 27 1.34 -5.76 -3.93
CA ASN A 27 2.34 -4.70 -3.75
C ASN A 27 3.63 -5.23 -3.09
N ALA A 28 3.50 -6.08 -2.07
CA ALA A 28 4.65 -6.74 -1.47
C ALA A 28 5.40 -7.63 -2.49
N GLN A 29 4.67 -8.39 -3.31
CA GLN A 29 5.28 -9.18 -4.38
C GLN A 29 6.04 -8.31 -5.38
N ASN A 30 5.49 -7.16 -5.77
CA ASN A 30 6.16 -6.21 -6.65
C ASN A 30 7.48 -5.69 -6.04
N LEU A 31 7.47 -5.32 -4.75
CA LEU A 31 8.69 -4.91 -4.04
C LEU A 31 9.75 -6.02 -4.00
N LEU A 32 9.34 -7.28 -3.80
CA LEU A 32 10.25 -8.42 -3.79
C LEU A 32 10.90 -8.64 -5.17
N TYR A 33 10.15 -8.43 -6.26
CA TYR A 33 10.72 -8.49 -7.61
C TYR A 33 11.72 -7.36 -7.88
N PHE A 34 11.41 -6.12 -7.44
CA PHE A 34 12.36 -5.03 -7.52
C PHE A 34 13.65 -5.32 -6.76
N GLN A 35 13.56 -5.91 -5.55
CA GLN A 35 14.75 -6.31 -4.79
C GLN A 35 15.58 -7.35 -5.56
N ALA A 36 14.93 -8.37 -6.12
CA ALA A 36 15.63 -9.39 -6.90
C ALA A 36 16.33 -8.81 -8.13
N GLU A 37 15.66 -7.90 -8.86
CA GLU A 37 16.24 -7.23 -10.03
C GLU A 37 17.40 -6.31 -9.64
N LEU A 38 17.28 -5.54 -8.57
CA LEU A 38 18.35 -4.68 -8.06
C LEU A 38 19.56 -5.49 -7.61
N VAL A 39 19.37 -6.64 -6.94
CA VAL A 39 20.47 -7.53 -6.55
C VAL A 39 21.20 -8.07 -7.79
N ALA A 40 20.46 -8.50 -8.81
CA ALA A 40 21.09 -8.96 -10.06
C ALA A 40 21.89 -7.84 -10.74
N LEU A 41 21.34 -6.62 -10.80
CA LEU A 41 22.04 -5.46 -11.35
C LEU A 41 23.27 -5.05 -10.53
N GLU A 42 23.22 -5.16 -9.20
CA GLU A 42 24.39 -4.93 -8.34
C GLU A 42 25.52 -5.91 -8.63
N ASP A 43 25.19 -7.19 -8.80
CA ASP A 43 26.16 -8.22 -9.15
C ASP A 43 26.77 -7.98 -10.53
N ASP A 44 25.95 -7.61 -11.52
CA ASP A 44 26.41 -7.19 -12.85
C ASP A 44 27.34 -5.97 -12.77
N LEU A 45 26.99 -4.97 -11.96
CA LEU A 45 27.81 -3.76 -11.81
C LEU A 45 29.17 -4.09 -11.21
N ARG A 46 29.23 -4.95 -10.17
CA ARG A 46 30.49 -5.43 -9.58
C ARG A 46 31.31 -6.17 -10.64
N TYR A 47 30.69 -7.09 -11.37
CA TYR A 47 31.35 -7.85 -12.42
C TYR A 47 31.98 -6.95 -13.49
N TYR A 48 31.24 -5.95 -14.00
CA TYR A 48 31.79 -5.04 -15.01
C TYR A 48 32.88 -4.11 -14.43
N ALA A 49 32.70 -3.62 -13.21
CA ALA A 49 33.72 -2.81 -12.54
C ALA A 49 35.04 -3.58 -12.35
N ASP A 50 34.96 -4.85 -11.95
CA ASP A 50 36.13 -5.71 -11.79
C ASP A 50 36.82 -5.95 -13.14
N GLN A 51 36.05 -6.19 -14.21
CA GLN A 51 36.61 -6.33 -15.56
C GLN A 51 37.27 -5.05 -16.08
N ASP A 52 36.66 -3.89 -15.85
CA ASP A 52 37.20 -2.60 -16.27
C ASP A 52 38.49 -2.28 -15.52
N SER A 53 38.57 -2.61 -14.23
CA SER A 53 39.79 -2.45 -13.43
C SER A 53 40.94 -3.36 -13.85
N ALA A 54 40.61 -4.57 -14.33
CA ALA A 54 41.59 -5.56 -14.80
C ALA A 54 41.95 -5.42 -16.28
N SER A 55 41.32 -4.50 -17.02
CA SER A 55 41.57 -4.26 -18.44
C SER A 55 42.97 -3.70 -18.68
N ASP A 56 43.57 -3.90 -19.85
CA ASP A 56 44.80 -3.21 -20.25
C ASP A 56 44.55 -1.77 -20.76
N ASP A 57 43.28 -1.42 -21.00
CA ASP A 57 42.86 -0.08 -21.42
C ASP A 57 42.96 0.91 -20.24
N LEU A 58 43.75 1.98 -20.44
CA LEU A 58 43.98 3.02 -19.45
C LEU A 58 42.69 3.77 -19.09
N ASP A 59 41.80 4.02 -20.06
CA ASP A 59 40.54 4.74 -19.83
C ASP A 59 39.62 3.91 -18.93
N ARG A 60 39.56 2.58 -19.16
CA ARG A 60 38.71 1.66 -18.38
C ARG A 60 39.16 1.54 -16.92
N LYS A 61 40.46 1.53 -16.66
CA LYS A 61 41.00 1.58 -15.29
C LYS A 61 40.57 2.83 -14.53
N LEU A 62 40.39 3.95 -15.24
CA LEU A 62 40.00 5.22 -14.66
C LEU A 62 38.49 5.35 -14.40
N TYR A 63 37.65 4.39 -14.81
CA TYR A 63 36.20 4.49 -14.65
C TYR A 63 35.75 4.58 -13.18
N SER A 64 36.44 3.88 -12.28
CA SER A 64 36.15 3.92 -10.84
C SER A 64 36.55 5.25 -10.18
N GLU A 65 37.54 5.94 -10.75
CA GLU A 65 38.12 7.16 -10.19
C GLU A 65 37.57 8.43 -10.85
N CYS A 66 37.17 8.35 -12.12
CA CYS A 66 36.75 9.49 -12.91
C CYS A 66 35.43 9.25 -13.64
N TRP A 67 34.39 9.91 -13.12
CA TRP A 67 33.05 9.97 -13.70
C TRP A 67 33.04 10.36 -15.19
N ASP A 68 33.89 11.29 -15.62
CA ASP A 68 33.86 11.81 -17.00
C ASP A 68 34.27 10.73 -18.00
N TYR A 69 35.21 9.85 -17.65
CA TYR A 69 35.57 8.69 -18.47
C TYR A 69 34.48 7.62 -18.48
N LEU A 70 33.90 7.31 -17.31
CA LEU A 70 32.82 6.33 -17.21
C LEU A 70 31.57 6.76 -17.98
N SER A 71 31.14 8.01 -17.84
CA SER A 71 29.90 8.50 -18.48
C SER A 71 29.98 8.60 -20.00
N LYS A 72 31.19 8.74 -20.58
CA LYS A 72 31.46 8.76 -22.03
C LYS A 72 31.82 7.39 -22.60
N SER A 73 31.84 6.35 -21.78
CA SER A 73 32.23 5.00 -22.19
C SER A 73 31.26 4.40 -23.22
N ASP A 74 29.98 4.78 -23.18
CA ASP A 74 28.96 4.29 -24.10
C ASP A 74 29.11 4.90 -25.50
N ASP A 75 29.53 6.16 -25.60
CA ASP A 75 29.81 6.84 -26.89
C ASP A 75 30.98 6.18 -27.65
N LYS A 76 31.94 5.63 -26.90
CA LYS A 76 33.12 4.95 -27.44
C LYS A 76 32.85 3.51 -27.90
N SER A 77 31.69 2.94 -27.57
CA SER A 77 31.32 1.56 -27.93
C SER A 77 31.08 1.33 -29.44
N SER A 78 31.18 2.39 -30.25
CA SER A 78 31.02 2.38 -31.71
C SER A 78 32.08 1.58 -32.47
N GLY A 79 33.10 1.03 -31.81
CA GLY A 79 34.15 0.20 -32.43
C GLY A 79 34.46 -1.04 -31.62
N SER A 80 34.40 -2.21 -32.26
CA SER A 80 34.85 -3.59 -31.93
C SER A 80 34.75 -4.17 -30.50
N ASP A 81 34.69 -3.38 -29.43
CA ASP A 81 34.61 -3.84 -28.05
C ASP A 81 33.19 -3.69 -27.51
N GLU A 82 32.39 -4.75 -27.66
CA GLU A 82 31.01 -4.84 -27.13
C GLU A 82 30.95 -4.66 -25.59
N ARG A 83 32.09 -4.72 -24.91
CA ARG A 83 32.20 -4.58 -23.44
C ARG A 83 32.30 -3.13 -23.00
N ALA A 84 32.65 -2.20 -23.89
CA ALA A 84 32.68 -0.78 -23.57
C ALA A 84 31.28 -0.27 -23.19
N GLY A 85 31.21 0.48 -22.09
CA GLY A 85 29.96 1.10 -21.63
C GLY A 85 29.04 0.23 -20.78
N GLN A 86 29.33 -1.06 -20.59
CA GLN A 86 28.46 -1.95 -19.80
C GLN A 86 28.30 -1.48 -18.35
N GLN A 87 29.40 -1.14 -17.68
CA GLN A 87 29.36 -0.61 -16.31
C GLN A 87 28.45 0.63 -16.20
N TRP A 88 28.58 1.55 -17.17
CA TRP A 88 27.78 2.77 -17.21
C TRP A 88 26.29 2.50 -17.47
N ARG A 89 25.98 1.65 -18.45
CA ARG A 89 24.60 1.24 -18.75
C ARG A 89 23.93 0.53 -17.58
N THR A 90 24.65 -0.36 -16.90
CA THR A 90 24.16 -1.03 -15.68
C THR A 90 23.89 -0.02 -14.57
N MET A 91 24.79 0.96 -14.37
CA MET A 91 24.56 2.03 -13.39
C MET A 91 23.31 2.88 -13.71
N LEU A 92 23.05 3.17 -14.99
CA LEU A 92 21.84 3.88 -15.41
C LEU A 92 20.57 3.06 -15.13
N ARG A 93 20.58 1.76 -15.41
CA ARG A 93 19.48 0.85 -15.08
C ARG A 93 19.22 0.78 -13.58
N ILE A 94 20.27 0.70 -12.76
CA ILE A 94 20.15 0.74 -11.30
C ILE A 94 19.48 2.03 -10.84
N ARG A 95 19.88 3.19 -11.38
CA ARG A 95 19.27 4.48 -11.03
C ARG A 95 17.77 4.52 -11.33
N GLU A 96 17.36 4.01 -12.49
CA GLU A 96 15.95 3.92 -12.87
C GLU A 96 15.18 2.97 -11.95
N LYS A 97 15.68 1.73 -11.76
CA LYS A 97 15.03 0.74 -10.89
C LYS A 97 14.97 1.17 -9.42
N LEU A 98 16.03 1.81 -8.90
CA LEU A 98 16.03 2.35 -7.53
C LEU A 98 14.96 3.42 -7.36
N LYS A 99 14.77 4.29 -8.36
CA LYS A 99 13.72 5.30 -8.32
C LYS A 99 12.34 4.64 -8.22
N GLU A 100 12.04 3.68 -9.10
CA GLU A 100 10.77 2.95 -9.09
C GLU A 100 10.55 2.17 -7.79
N TYR A 101 11.58 1.48 -7.29
CA TYR A 101 11.53 0.76 -6.03
C TYR A 101 11.22 1.69 -4.85
N ASN A 102 11.93 2.82 -4.75
CA ASN A 102 11.75 3.78 -3.67
C ASN A 102 10.35 4.43 -3.71
N GLU A 103 9.85 4.77 -4.91
CA GLU A 103 8.49 5.28 -5.09
C GLU A 103 7.45 4.24 -4.68
N ALA A 104 7.58 2.99 -5.14
CA ALA A 104 6.69 1.90 -4.76
C ALA A 104 6.70 1.64 -3.25
N LEU A 105 7.88 1.66 -2.61
CA LEU A 105 8.02 1.46 -1.18
C LEU A 105 7.36 2.58 -0.37
N LEU A 106 7.51 3.84 -0.81
CA LEU A 106 6.85 4.98 -0.18
C LEU A 106 5.33 4.88 -0.31
N HIS A 107 4.82 4.55 -1.49
CA HIS A 107 3.39 4.32 -1.71
C HIS A 107 2.85 3.19 -0.83
N GLN A 108 3.56 2.06 -0.75
CA GLN A 108 3.15 0.95 0.10
C GLN A 108 3.17 1.31 1.58
N THR A 109 4.15 2.10 2.03
CA THR A 109 4.23 2.59 3.41
C THR A 109 3.05 3.49 3.74
N ALA A 110 2.69 4.41 2.83
CA ALA A 110 1.51 5.25 2.97
C ALA A 110 0.21 4.42 3.03
N LEU A 111 0.05 3.43 2.12
CA LEU A 111 -1.11 2.54 2.10
C LEU A 111 -1.19 1.66 3.35
N ALA A 112 -0.06 1.23 3.91
CA ALA A 112 -0.01 0.44 5.14
C ALA A 112 -0.45 1.25 6.39
N GLY A 113 -0.27 2.57 6.35
CA GLY A 113 -0.73 3.48 7.39
C GLY A 113 -2.23 3.81 7.32
N LEU A 114 -2.91 3.48 6.23
CA LEU A 114 -4.35 3.74 6.09
C LEU A 114 -5.15 2.81 7.02
N GLN A 115 -6.20 3.39 7.60
CA GLN A 115 -7.06 2.68 8.53
C GLN A 115 -7.97 1.68 7.80
N LYS A 116 -8.24 0.56 8.49
CA LYS A 116 -9.26 -0.39 8.06
C LYS A 116 -10.63 0.29 8.07
N PRO A 117 -11.55 -0.10 7.17
CA PRO A 117 -12.89 0.46 7.15
C PRO A 117 -13.63 0.13 8.45
N ASN A 118 -14.44 1.08 8.92
CA ASN A 118 -15.38 0.84 10.01
C ASN A 118 -16.39 -0.25 9.58
N PRO A 119 -16.66 -1.29 10.39
CA PRO A 119 -17.64 -2.32 10.07
C PRO A 119 -19.04 -1.79 9.71
N ARG A 120 -19.45 -0.66 10.30
CA ARG A 120 -20.74 0.00 9.99
C ARG A 120 -20.76 0.58 8.58
N ASP A 121 -19.69 1.27 8.19
CA ASP A 121 -19.59 1.89 6.87
C ASP A 121 -19.45 0.82 5.77
N LEU A 122 -18.74 -0.28 6.04
CA LEU A 122 -18.68 -1.44 5.14
C LEU A 122 -20.07 -2.10 4.97
N SER A 123 -20.78 -2.32 6.07
CA SER A 123 -22.15 -2.88 6.03
C SER A 123 -23.11 -1.97 5.28
N PHE A 124 -23.01 -0.65 5.49
CA PHE A 124 -23.78 0.35 4.77
C PHE A 124 -23.50 0.27 3.26
N LEU A 125 -22.23 0.21 2.85
CA LEU A 125 -21.84 0.11 1.44
C LEU A 125 -22.46 -1.13 0.79
N GLN A 126 -22.33 -2.30 1.42
CA GLN A 126 -22.90 -3.56 0.93
C GLN A 126 -24.43 -3.45 0.78
N GLN A 127 -25.13 -2.97 1.82
CA GLN A 127 -26.59 -2.84 1.80
C GLN A 127 -27.06 -1.81 0.76
N TRP A 128 -26.32 -0.71 0.59
CA TRP A 128 -26.61 0.30 -0.40
C TRP A 128 -26.50 -0.25 -1.83
N MET A 129 -25.50 -1.10 -2.10
CA MET A 129 -25.32 -1.78 -3.38
C MET A 129 -26.48 -2.75 -3.67
N GLU A 130 -26.90 -3.54 -2.68
CA GLU A 130 -27.96 -4.55 -2.84
C GLU A 130 -29.37 -3.98 -2.92
N SER A 131 -29.64 -2.85 -2.24
CA SER A 131 -30.98 -2.31 -2.10
C SER A 131 -31.52 -1.68 -3.39
N VAL A 132 -32.68 -2.18 -3.85
CA VAL A 132 -33.41 -1.68 -5.02
C VAL A 132 -33.84 -0.22 -4.85
N SER A 133 -34.11 0.23 -3.61
CA SER A 133 -34.53 1.60 -3.32
C SER A 133 -33.37 2.59 -3.14
N MET A 134 -32.12 2.10 -3.12
CA MET A 134 -30.92 2.94 -2.94
C MET A 134 -30.00 2.88 -4.18
N GLY A 135 -28.86 2.23 -4.06
CA GLY A 135 -27.86 2.12 -5.10
C GLY A 135 -28.28 1.16 -6.20
N ASN A 136 -28.82 -0.01 -5.83
CA ASN A 136 -29.11 -1.11 -6.75
C ASN A 136 -27.96 -1.35 -7.76
N VAL A 137 -26.73 -1.37 -7.23
CA VAL A 137 -25.51 -1.52 -8.03
C VAL A 137 -25.07 -2.98 -7.96
N ARG A 138 -25.15 -3.67 -9.10
CA ARG A 138 -24.61 -5.01 -9.27
C ARG A 138 -23.46 -4.96 -10.25
N LEU A 139 -22.24 -5.11 -9.74
CA LEU A 139 -21.07 -5.29 -10.59
C LEU A 139 -21.05 -6.74 -11.09
N VAL A 140 -20.64 -6.94 -12.33
CA VAL A 140 -20.50 -8.26 -12.95
C VAL A 140 -19.02 -8.46 -13.26
N GLY A 141 -18.45 -9.58 -12.81
CA GLY A 141 -17.03 -9.87 -12.99
C GLY A 141 -16.38 -10.51 -11.76
N GLN A 142 -15.08 -10.75 -11.84
CA GLN A 142 -14.27 -11.33 -10.75
C GLN A 142 -14.10 -10.41 -9.53
N ASP A 143 -14.47 -9.13 -9.70
CA ASP A 143 -14.45 -8.09 -8.69
C ASP A 143 -15.83 -7.80 -8.07
N SER A 144 -16.88 -8.50 -8.52
CA SER A 144 -18.26 -8.30 -8.06
C SER A 144 -18.43 -8.53 -6.55
N ASP A 145 -17.57 -9.34 -5.94
CA ASP A 145 -17.61 -9.75 -4.55
C ASP A 145 -16.49 -9.12 -3.70
N VAL A 146 -15.79 -8.09 -4.20
CA VAL A 146 -14.64 -7.45 -3.50
C VAL A 146 -14.94 -7.10 -2.04
N TRP A 147 -16.10 -6.51 -1.75
CA TRP A 147 -16.48 -6.12 -0.38
C TRP A 147 -17.07 -7.27 0.43
N SER A 148 -17.44 -8.37 -0.21
CA SER A 148 -18.10 -9.53 0.40
C SER A 148 -17.13 -10.70 0.66
N LYS A 149 -15.90 -10.63 0.14
CA LYS A 149 -14.84 -11.63 0.37
C LYS A 149 -14.50 -11.80 1.86
N PRO A 150 -14.07 -13.01 2.27
CA PRO A 150 -13.70 -13.28 3.66
C PRO A 150 -12.44 -12.50 4.08
N ASP A 151 -11.51 -12.23 3.15
CA ASP A 151 -10.32 -11.46 3.44
C ASP A 151 -10.58 -9.94 3.41
N LYS A 152 -11.13 -9.43 4.52
CA LYS A 152 -11.35 -8.00 4.75
C LYS A 152 -10.08 -7.27 5.19
N SER A 153 -8.96 -7.98 5.39
CA SER A 153 -7.71 -7.37 5.86
C SER A 153 -7.02 -6.51 4.78
N ASP A 154 -7.39 -6.73 3.52
CA ASP A 154 -6.92 -5.97 2.37
C ASP A 154 -7.78 -4.72 2.08
N LEU A 155 -8.86 -4.49 2.83
CA LEU A 155 -9.72 -3.32 2.66
C LEU A 155 -9.22 -2.15 3.51
N ILE A 156 -9.23 -0.97 2.90
CA ILE A 156 -8.90 0.33 3.51
C ILE A 156 -10.04 1.32 3.21
N ALA A 157 -10.23 2.29 4.09
CA ALA A 157 -11.09 3.44 3.83
C ALA A 157 -10.22 4.68 3.57
N LEU A 158 -10.56 5.48 2.55
CA LEU A 158 -9.83 6.72 2.28
C LEU A 158 -9.91 7.71 3.44
N GLN A 159 -11.05 7.75 4.12
CA GLN A 159 -11.23 8.50 5.36
C GLN A 159 -12.03 7.65 6.35
N ALA A 160 -11.36 6.73 7.05
CA ALA A 160 -12.03 6.00 8.12
C ALA A 160 -12.58 7.00 9.14
N ARG A 161 -13.88 6.92 9.43
CA ARG A 161 -14.44 7.57 10.62
C ARG A 161 -13.63 7.05 11.80
N HIS A 162 -13.18 7.96 12.68
CA HIS A 162 -12.57 7.57 13.94
C HIS A 162 -13.44 6.46 14.53
N ALA A 163 -12.90 5.24 14.54
CA ALA A 163 -13.54 4.17 15.28
C ALA A 163 -13.58 4.69 16.72
N ASP A 164 -14.75 4.64 17.36
CA ASP A 164 -14.79 4.75 18.81
C ASP A 164 -13.69 3.82 19.32
N ASP A 165 -12.66 4.39 19.97
CA ASP A 165 -11.44 3.65 20.28
C ASP A 165 -11.82 2.28 20.85
N PRO A 166 -11.15 1.18 20.50
CA PRO A 166 -11.47 -0.13 21.07
C PRO A 166 -11.49 -0.10 22.61
N LEU A 167 -10.69 0.79 23.20
CA LEU A 167 -10.72 1.14 24.62
C LEU A 167 -11.99 1.90 25.03
N THR A 168 -12.44 2.89 24.27
CA THR A 168 -13.72 3.59 24.48
C THR A 168 -14.91 2.65 24.33
N ALA A 169 -14.93 1.77 23.34
CA ALA A 169 -15.94 0.71 23.19
C ALA A 169 -15.92 -0.28 24.36
N TRP A 170 -14.73 -0.64 24.87
CA TRP A 170 -14.60 -1.49 26.05
C TRP A 170 -15.05 -0.79 27.34
N VAL A 171 -14.65 0.46 27.57
CA VAL A 171 -15.04 1.27 28.74
C VAL A 171 -16.53 1.56 28.73
N THR A 172 -17.10 1.89 27.57
CA THR A 172 -18.55 2.12 27.45
C THR A 172 -19.31 0.82 27.69
N ASN A 173 -18.95 -0.28 27.05
CA ASN A 173 -19.72 -1.52 27.18
C ASN A 173 -19.55 -2.19 28.56
N THR A 174 -18.39 -2.05 29.22
CA THR A 174 -18.15 -2.59 30.57
C THR A 174 -18.63 -1.64 31.66
N GLY A 175 -18.35 -0.34 31.52
CA GLY A 175 -18.69 0.70 32.47
C GLY A 175 -20.19 0.98 32.54
N VAL A 176 -20.90 1.00 31.39
CA VAL A 176 -22.36 1.17 31.36
C VAL A 176 -23.05 -0.04 32.00
N HIS A 177 -22.54 -1.25 31.76
CA HIS A 177 -23.10 -2.47 32.36
C HIS A 177 -22.86 -2.53 33.88
N TRP A 178 -21.67 -2.13 34.35
CA TRP A 178 -21.38 -2.02 35.78
C TRP A 178 -22.19 -0.91 36.45
N TRP A 179 -22.30 0.26 35.81
CA TRP A 179 -23.12 1.37 36.28
C TRP A 179 -24.59 0.98 36.42
N HIS A 180 -25.19 0.31 35.43
CA HIS A 180 -26.56 -0.19 35.53
C HIS A 180 -26.74 -1.23 36.65
N GLN A 181 -25.75 -2.10 36.89
CA GLN A 181 -25.84 -3.10 37.96
C GLN A 181 -25.64 -2.52 39.37
N VAL A 182 -24.79 -1.50 39.51
CA VAL A 182 -24.45 -0.90 40.80
C VAL A 182 -25.43 0.21 41.14
N VAL A 183 -25.61 1.19 40.26
CA VAL A 183 -26.51 2.33 40.50
C VAL A 183 -27.99 1.90 40.47
N GLY A 184 -28.34 0.91 39.62
CA GLY A 184 -29.67 0.31 39.63
C GLY A 184 -30.01 -0.44 40.93
N LYS A 185 -29.00 -0.99 41.64
CA LYS A 185 -29.18 -1.57 42.98
C LYS A 185 -29.31 -0.50 44.06
N TYR A 186 -28.48 0.55 44.04
CA TYR A 186 -28.53 1.60 45.06
C TYR A 186 -29.77 2.49 44.97
N LEU A 187 -30.26 2.80 43.76
CA LEU A 187 -31.50 3.56 43.59
C LEU A 187 -32.76 2.78 44.01
N ARG A 188 -32.75 1.44 43.92
CA ARG A 188 -33.87 0.62 44.45
C ARG A 188 -33.89 0.55 45.98
N VAL A 189 -32.72 0.62 46.63
CA VAL A 189 -32.61 0.60 48.11
C VAL A 189 -33.03 1.94 48.74
N LEU A 190 -32.80 3.06 48.05
CA LEU A 190 -33.19 4.40 48.53
C LEU A 190 -34.70 4.70 48.45
N VAL A 191 -35.47 3.94 47.65
CA VAL A 191 -36.93 4.11 47.52
C VAL A 191 -37.70 3.23 48.53
N SER A 192 -37.03 2.31 49.25
CA SER A 192 -37.68 1.36 50.17
C SER A 192 -37.45 1.62 51.66
N LEU A 193 -36.97 2.80 52.08
CA LEU A 193 -36.88 3.16 53.50
C LEU A 193 -38.13 3.94 53.94
N PRO A 194 -38.98 3.39 54.84
CA PRO A 194 -40.08 4.14 55.43
C PRO A 194 -39.55 5.17 56.44
N ARG A 195 -40.29 6.28 56.56
CA ARG A 195 -40.03 7.40 57.48
C ARG A 195 -40.03 6.99 58.94
#